data_AF-A0A3Q7JBA8-F1
#
_entry.id   AF-A0A3Q7JBA8-F1
#
_cell.length_a   1.000
_cell.length_b   1.000
_cell.length_c   1.000
_cell.angle_alpha   90.00
_cell.angle_beta   90.00
_cell.angle_gamma   90.00
#
_symmetry.space_group_name_H-M   'P 1'
#
loop_
_entity.id
_entity.type
_entity.pdbx_description
1 polymer ?
#
loop_
_entity_poly.entity_id
_entity_poly.type
_entity_poly.pdbx_seq_one_letter_code
_entity_poly.pdbx_strand_id
1 'polypeptide(L)' 'MKLVADDDNWYKTIVLAGVCACMPGLAGRLEKEVLGLLPPSMTSGIRVLPPPYGTDSAWFGALSIGNR' A
#
# COMPACT_ATOMS: atom_id res chain seq x y z
N MET A 1 21.26 -18.48 18.38
CA MET A 1 20.11 -17.62 18.06
C MET A 1 20.14 -17.35 16.57
N LYS A 2 19.20 -17.93 15.80
CA LYS A 2 19.03 -17.62 14.39
C LYS A 2 18.07 -16.43 14.36
N LEU A 3 18.50 -15.28 13.88
CA LEU A 3 17.56 -14.22 13.53
C LEU A 3 16.62 -14.86 12.50
N VAL A 4 15.32 -14.92 12.83
CA VAL A 4 14.28 -15.16 11.83
C VAL A 4 14.59 -14.16 10.72
N ALA A 5 14.75 -14.62 9.48
CA ALA A 5 14.95 -13.73 8.36
C ALA A 5 13.87 -12.65 8.44
N ASP A 6 14.29 -11.40 8.67
CA ASP A 6 13.43 -10.23 8.74
C ASP A 6 12.69 -10.22 7.40
N ASP A 7 11.41 -10.60 7.40
CA ASP A 7 10.62 -10.67 6.18
C ASP A 7 10.23 -9.23 5.83
N ASP A 8 11.17 -8.56 5.16
CA ASP A 8 11.10 -7.20 4.63
C ASP A 8 9.92 -6.99 3.66
N ASN A 9 9.03 -7.98 3.46
CA ASN A 9 7.91 -7.86 2.56
C ASN A 9 6.74 -7.03 3.11
N TRP A 10 6.71 -6.73 4.41
CA TRP A 10 5.56 -6.07 5.04
C TRP A 10 5.27 -4.66 4.47
N TYR A 11 6.27 -3.95 3.92
CA TYR A 11 6.11 -2.64 3.28
C TYR A 11 6.13 -2.65 1.75
N LYS A 12 6.20 -3.82 1.10
CA LYS A 12 6.29 -3.87 -0.38
C LYS A 12 5.03 -3.39 -1.07
N THR A 13 3.87 -3.55 -0.44
CA THR A 13 2.60 -3.10 -1.00
C THR A 13 1.87 -2.23 0.02
N ILE A 14 1.70 -0.96 -0.32
CA ILE A 14 0.96 0.01 0.48
C ILE A 14 -0.36 0.26 -0.23
N VAL A 15 -1.48 -0.04 0.41
CA VAL A 15 -2.82 0.17 -0.15
C VAL A 15 -3.45 1.40 0.50
N LEU A 16 -3.86 2.37 -0.31
CA LEU A 16 -4.59 3.54 0.17
C LEU A 16 -6.09 3.25 0.19
N ALA A 17 -6.78 3.76 1.21
CA ALA A 17 -8.22 3.60 1.37
C ALA A 17 -8.88 4.88 1.93
N GLY A 18 -10.18 5.02 1.68
CA GLY A 18 -10.98 6.15 2.14
C GLY A 18 -11.01 7.35 1.18
N VAL A 19 -11.75 8.39 1.57
CA VAL A 19 -12.04 9.54 0.70
C VAL A 19 -10.79 10.36 0.40
N CYS A 20 -9.98 10.66 1.42
CA CYS A 20 -8.76 11.44 1.25
C CYS A 20 -7.71 10.75 0.36
N ALA A 21 -7.78 9.43 0.24
CA ALA A 21 -6.89 8.65 -0.63
C ALA A 21 -7.16 8.82 -2.13
N CYS A 22 -8.32 9.37 -2.50
CA CYS A 22 -8.71 9.57 -3.90
C CYS A 22 -8.11 10.84 -4.54
N MET A 23 -7.26 11.57 -3.80
CA MET A 23 -6.63 12.79 -4.30
C MET A 23 -5.67 12.47 -5.47
N PRO A 24 -5.81 13.12 -6.64
CA PRO A 24 -4.94 12.88 -7.78
C PRO A 24 -3.46 13.07 -7.44
N GLY A 25 -2.62 12.11 -7.82
CA GLY A 25 -1.17 12.17 -7.60
C GLY A 25 -0.70 11.85 -6.17
N LEU A 26 -1.61 11.57 -5.22
CA LEU A 26 -1.24 11.22 -3.85
C LEU A 26 -0.41 9.93 -3.78
N ALA A 27 -0.82 8.88 -4.49
CA ALA A 27 -0.12 7.60 -4.51
C ALA A 27 1.34 7.74 -4.97
N GLY A 28 1.56 8.45 -6.09
CA GLY A 28 2.92 8.68 -6.62
C GLY A 28 3.76 9.60 -5.72
N ARG A 29 3.15 10.60 -5.08
CA ARG A 29 3.85 11.42 -4.08
C ARG A 29 4.29 10.58 -2.88
N LEU A 30 3.38 9.76 -2.33
CA LEU A 30 3.69 8.90 -1.19
C LEU A 30 4.78 7.88 -1.54
N GLU A 31 4.70 7.27 -2.72
CA GLU A 31 5.71 6.33 -3.20
C GLU A 31 7.10 6.98 -3.25
N LYS A 32 7.20 8.20 -3.79
CA LYS A 32 8.46 8.95 -3.81
C LYS A 32 9.01 9.24 -2.41
N GLU A 33 8.16 9.68 -1.48
CA GLU A 33 8.59 9.98 -0.10
C GLU A 33 9.05 8.71 0.62
N VAL A 34 8.32 7.60 0.48
CA VAL A 34 8.68 6.31 1.07
C VAL A 34 10.03 5.82 0.54
N LEU A 35 10.25 5.93 -0.78
CA LEU A 35 11.53 5.60 -1.41
C LEU A 35 12.69 6.50 -0.94
N GLY A 36 12.41 7.75 -0.57
CA GLY A 36 13.41 8.70 -0.04
C GLY A 36 13.75 8.48 1.44
N LEU A 37 12.83 7.88 2.21
CA LEU A 37 13.02 7.64 3.65
C LEU A 37 13.65 6.27 3.95
N LEU A 38 13.44 5.27 3.09
CA LEU A 38 13.89 3.91 3.32
C LEU A 38 15.31 3.65 2.80
N PRO A 39 16.08 2.76 3.44
CA PRO A 39 17.37 2.30 2.92
C PRO A 39 17.22 1.66 1.52
N PRO A 40 18.17 1.85 0.59
CA PRO A 40 18.10 1.28 -0.77
C PRO A 40 17.92 -0.24 -0.85
N SER A 41 18.34 -0.99 0.19
CA SER A 41 18.14 -2.44 0.27
C SER A 41 16.67 -2.83 0.45
N MET A 42 15.85 -1.95 1.01
CA MET A 42 14.43 -2.21 1.31
C MET A 42 13.49 -1.64 0.24
N THR A 43 13.93 -0.66 -0.54
CA THR A 43 13.10 0.07 -1.53
C THR A 43 12.72 -0.74 -2.76
N SER A 44 13.48 -1.80 -3.08
CA SER A 44 13.21 -2.63 -4.25
C SER A 44 11.81 -3.24 -4.21
N GLY A 45 10.97 -2.92 -5.20
CA GLY A 45 9.63 -3.51 -5.35
C GLY A 45 8.53 -2.91 -4.48
N ILE A 46 8.78 -1.80 -3.77
CA ILE A 46 7.71 -1.05 -3.09
C ILE A 46 6.76 -0.47 -4.14
N ARG A 47 5.44 -0.63 -3.92
CA ARG A 47 4.39 0.02 -4.69
C ARG A 47 3.32 0.61 -3.79
N VAL A 48 2.82 1.78 -4.16
CA VAL A 48 1.64 2.41 -3.53
C VAL A 48 0.45 2.29 -4.47
N LEU A 49 -0.61 1.62 -4.01
CA LEU A 49 -1.82 1.40 -4.78
C LEU A 49 -2.90 2.41 -4.38
N PRO A 50 -3.43 3.20 -5.33
CA PRO A 50 -4.59 4.04 -5.06
C PRO A 50 -5.84 3.17 -4.84
N PRO A 51 -6.91 3.71 -4.22
CA PRO A 51 -8.15 2.98 -4.03
C PRO A 51 -8.77 2.59 -5.39
N PRO A 52 -8.87 1.30 -5.75
CA PRO A 52 -9.30 0.87 -7.09
C PRO A 52 -10.77 1.18 -7.39
N TYR A 53 -11.59 1.28 -6.35
CA TYR A 53 -13.01 1.66 -6.42
C TYR A 53 -13.27 3.00 -5.71
N GLY A 54 -12.25 3.87 -5.65
CA GLY A 54 -12.37 5.16 -4.98
C GLY A 54 -12.76 5.04 -3.51
N THR A 55 -13.69 5.89 -3.08
CA THR A 55 -14.23 5.96 -1.71
C THR A 55 -14.84 4.64 -1.25
N ASP A 56 -15.33 3.84 -2.19
CA ASP A 56 -16.12 2.65 -1.93
C ASP A 56 -15.26 1.39 -1.87
N SER A 57 -13.93 1.51 -2.01
CA SER A 57 -13.01 0.37 -2.04
C SER A 57 -13.16 -0.56 -0.83
N ALA A 58 -13.41 -0.01 0.36
CA ALA A 58 -13.67 -0.81 1.55
C ALA A 58 -15.02 -1.56 1.48
N TRP A 59 -16.06 -0.90 0.96
CA TRP A 59 -17.40 -1.49 0.78
C TRP A 59 -17.39 -2.60 -0.27
N PHE A 60 -16.72 -2.38 -1.40
CA PHE A 60 -16.51 -3.42 -2.42
C PHE A 60 -15.77 -4.64 -1.86
N GLY A 61 -14.78 -4.43 -0.98
CA GLY A 61 -14.12 -5.53 -0.26
C GLY A 61 -15.09 -6.31 0.63
N ALA A 62 -15.89 -5.61 1.43
CA ALA A 62 -16.90 -6.22 2.29
C ALA A 62 -17.95 -7.01 1.49
N LEU A 63 -18.46 -6.43 0.40
CA LEU A 63 -19.40 -7.08 -0.52
C LEU A 63 -18.81 -8.35 -1.13
N SER A 64 -17.54 -8.31 -1.53
CA SER A 64 -16.82 -9.46 -2.11
C SER A 64 -16.66 -10.62 -1.11
N ILE A 65 -16.55 -10.31 0.19
CA ILE A 65 -16.51 -11.31 1.26
C ILE A 65 -17.91 -11.81 1.62
N GLY A 66 -18.91 -10.94 1.63
CA GLY A 66 -20.28 -11.27 2.02
C GLY A 66 -21.09 -12.01 0.96
N ASN A 67 -20.72 -11.88 -0.32
CA ASN A 67 -21.31 -12.64 -1.43
C ASN A 67 -20.71 -14.04 -1.61
N ARG A 68 -19.82 -14.47 -0.70
CA ARG A 68 -19.35 -15.85 -0.62
C ARG A 68 -20.30 -16.70 0.22
#